data_AF-A0A059X845-F1
#
_entry.id   AF-A0A059X845-F1
#
_cell.length_a   1.000
_cell.length_b   1.000
_cell.length_c   1.000
_cell.angle_alpha   90.00
_cell.angle_beta   90.00
_cell.angle_gamma   90.00
#
_symmetry.space_group_name_H-M   'P 1'
#
loop_
_entity.id
_entity.type
_entity.pdbx_description
1 polymer ?
#
loop_
_entity_poly.entity_id
_entity_poly.type
_entity_poly.pdbx_seq_one_letter_code
_entity_poly.pdbx_strand_id
1 'polypeptide(L)'
;MEFEFLKKKYNLPVMPGLHWKFMRMRPVHFPTIRIAQLAMIIKSFEHFVTMLEEKEPGDLWIKRFMVKPNDPFWDTHYHFTSKSPTAVKLIGRSMASVLVINVVAPIMFLYGKLQGKTTLKDYAIDLLQQIPAEANGIITQWKKCGWQIEDAGQTQGLLHLKKTYCDQRRCMHCAIGLKVLQ
;
A
#
# COMPACT_ATOMS: atom_id res chain seq x y z
N MET A 1 -26.77 -2.28 -16.04
CA MET A 1 -28.05 -1.71 -15.57
C MET A 1 -27.83 -0.70 -14.45
N GLU A 2 -27.12 -1.03 -13.36
CA GLU A 2 -26.85 -0.06 -12.28
C GLU A 2 -25.79 1.00 -12.65
N PHE A 3 -24.68 0.63 -13.29
CA PHE A 3 -23.63 1.58 -13.67
C PHE A 3 -24.15 2.68 -14.62
N GLU A 4 -24.92 2.34 -15.65
CA GLU A 4 -25.50 3.34 -16.55
C GLU A 4 -26.46 4.30 -15.83
N PHE A 5 -27.21 3.81 -14.84
CA PHE A 5 -28.05 4.65 -13.99
C PHE A 5 -27.19 5.62 -13.15
N LEU A 6 -26.15 5.12 -12.46
CA LEU A 6 -25.25 5.94 -11.63
C LEU A 6 -24.49 6.97 -12.46
N LYS A 7 -24.03 6.58 -13.65
CA LYS A 7 -23.39 7.46 -14.62
C LYS A 7 -24.29 8.63 -14.99
N LYS A 8 -25.56 8.37 -15.31
CA LYS A 8 -26.54 9.42 -15.61
C LYS A 8 -26.85 10.28 -14.40
N LYS A 9 -27.06 9.66 -13.22
CA LYS A 9 -27.44 10.35 -11.98
C LYS A 9 -26.36 11.32 -11.49
N TYR A 10 -25.10 10.93 -11.57
CA TYR A 10 -23.97 11.71 -11.02
C TYR A 10 -23.07 12.31 -12.10
N ASN A 11 -23.49 12.27 -13.36
CA ASN A 11 -22.70 12.71 -14.52
C ASN A 11 -21.26 12.16 -14.51
N LEU A 12 -21.12 10.86 -14.24
CA LEU A 12 -19.80 10.26 -14.05
C LEU A 12 -19.03 10.21 -15.38
N PRO A 13 -17.79 10.72 -15.43
CA PRO A 13 -16.95 10.57 -16.62
C PRO A 13 -16.63 9.09 -16.83
N VAL A 14 -16.73 8.63 -18.08
CA VAL A 14 -16.36 7.26 -18.44
C VAL A 14 -14.88 7.22 -18.79
N MET A 15 -14.14 6.36 -18.10
CA MET A 15 -12.75 6.14 -18.43
C MET A 15 -12.63 5.44 -19.80
N PRO A 16 -11.84 5.97 -20.75
CA PRO A 16 -11.55 5.29 -22.00
C PRO A 16 -10.91 3.92 -21.74
N GLY A 17 -11.32 2.89 -22.50
CA GLY A 17 -10.76 1.54 -22.39
C GLY A 17 -9.24 1.49 -22.53
N LEU A 18 -8.65 2.37 -23.36
CA LEU A 18 -7.21 2.48 -23.57
C LEU A 18 -6.41 2.83 -22.31
N HIS A 19 -7.07 3.43 -21.29
CA HIS A 19 -6.41 3.75 -20.03
C HIS A 19 -6.18 2.51 -19.15
N TRP A 20 -6.84 1.40 -19.46
CA TRP A 20 -6.58 0.12 -18.82
C TRP A 20 -5.26 -0.43 -19.36
N LYS A 21 -4.18 -0.17 -18.61
CA LYS A 21 -2.86 -0.72 -18.91
C LYS A 21 -2.80 -2.15 -18.38
N PHE A 22 -2.44 -3.12 -19.22
CA PHE A 22 -2.20 -4.51 -18.83
C PHE A 22 -0.82 -5.01 -19.23
N MET A 23 -0.21 -4.39 -20.24
CA MET A 23 1.09 -4.78 -20.78
C MET A 23 2.19 -4.74 -19.70
N ARG A 24 3.07 -5.74 -19.69
CA ARG A 24 4.20 -5.91 -18.75
C ARG A 24 3.82 -6.13 -17.28
N MET A 25 2.54 -6.38 -16.98
CA MET A 25 2.11 -6.75 -15.62
C MET A 25 1.89 -8.25 -15.50
N ARG A 26 2.10 -8.78 -14.29
CA ARG A 26 1.67 -10.14 -13.95
C ARG A 26 0.14 -10.14 -13.84
N PRO A 27 -0.56 -11.20 -14.27
CA PRO A 27 -2.03 -11.24 -14.29
C PRO A 27 -2.70 -10.91 -12.94
N VAL A 28 -2.11 -11.36 -11.83
CA VAL A 28 -2.57 -11.06 -10.46
C VAL A 28 -2.53 -9.57 -10.09
N HIS A 29 -1.85 -8.74 -10.87
CA HIS A 29 -1.73 -7.30 -10.66
C HIS A 29 -2.54 -6.49 -11.67
N PHE A 30 -3.33 -7.14 -12.53
CA PHE A 30 -4.16 -6.44 -13.48
C PHE A 30 -5.19 -5.55 -12.78
N PRO A 31 -5.52 -4.37 -13.34
CA PRO A 31 -6.45 -3.43 -12.71
C PRO A 31 -7.82 -4.04 -12.44
N THR A 32 -8.26 -4.97 -13.28
CA THR A 32 -9.50 -5.74 -13.13
C THR A 32 -9.52 -6.54 -11.82
N ILE A 33 -8.46 -7.31 -11.57
CA ILE A 33 -8.28 -8.04 -10.30
C ILE A 33 -8.16 -7.07 -9.13
N ARG A 34 -7.39 -5.98 -9.29
CA ARG A 34 -7.19 -4.99 -8.21
C ARG A 34 -8.48 -4.29 -7.80
N ILE A 35 -9.34 -3.96 -8.75
CA ILE A 35 -10.65 -3.36 -8.46
C ILE A 35 -11.55 -4.37 -7.75
N ALA A 36 -11.56 -5.63 -8.17
CA ALA A 36 -12.32 -6.68 -7.49
C ALA A 36 -11.85 -6.89 -6.04
N GLN A 37 -10.53 -6.90 -5.82
CA GLN A 37 -9.95 -6.96 -4.47
C GLN A 37 -10.27 -5.72 -3.65
N LEU A 38 -10.19 -4.52 -4.25
CA LEU A 38 -10.54 -3.26 -3.59
C LEU A 38 -12.01 -3.24 -3.15
N ALA A 39 -12.92 -3.75 -3.98
CA ALA A 39 -14.33 -3.87 -3.61
C ALA A 39 -14.50 -4.72 -2.33
N MET A 40 -13.72 -5.78 -2.19
CA MET A 40 -13.72 -6.61 -0.98
C MET A 40 -13.15 -5.90 0.24
N ILE A 41 -12.07 -5.13 0.05
CA ILE A 41 -11.49 -4.27 1.10
C ILE A 41 -12.54 -3.26 1.58
N ILE A 42 -13.16 -2.52 0.66
CA ILE A 42 -14.19 -1.51 0.99
C ILE A 42 -15.37 -2.17 1.71
N LYS A 43 -15.84 -3.33 1.22
CA LYS A 43 -16.92 -4.07 1.88
C LYS A 43 -16.55 -4.52 3.29
N SER A 44 -15.28 -4.88 3.54
CA SER A 44 -14.82 -5.28 4.88
C SER A 44 -14.71 -4.12 5.87
N PHE A 45 -14.71 -2.88 5.38
CA PHE A 45 -14.63 -1.67 6.19
C PHE A 45 -15.98 -0.96 6.21
N GLU A 46 -16.91 -1.47 7.04
CA GLU A 46 -18.18 -0.79 7.28
C GLU A 46 -17.95 0.66 7.77
N HIS A 47 -16.89 0.88 8.57
CA HIS A 47 -16.41 2.20 8.97
C HIS A 47 -14.87 2.28 9.02
N PHE A 48 -14.23 2.58 7.88
CA PHE A 48 -12.76 2.68 7.78
C PHE A 48 -12.15 3.60 8.85
N VAL A 49 -12.79 4.74 9.14
CA VAL A 49 -12.29 5.71 10.14
C VAL A 49 -12.30 5.12 11.55
N THR A 50 -13.38 4.48 11.97
CA THR A 50 -13.48 3.83 13.29
C THR A 50 -12.41 2.75 13.44
N MET A 51 -12.20 1.98 12.38
CA MET A 51 -11.21 0.91 12.33
C MET A 51 -9.76 1.44 12.39
N LEU A 52 -9.48 2.64 11.87
CA LEU A 52 -8.18 3.29 12.05
C LEU A 52 -7.88 3.67 13.50
N GLU A 53 -8.91 3.87 14.34
CA GLU A 53 -8.70 4.19 15.76
C GLU A 53 -8.35 2.94 16.59
N GLU A 54 -8.53 1.75 16.03
CA GLU A 54 -8.12 0.49 16.64
C GLU A 54 -6.60 0.34 16.59
N LYS A 55 -5.97 0.18 17.76
CA LYS A 55 -4.52 0.05 17.89
C LYS A 55 -4.08 -1.41 17.89
N GLU A 56 -4.27 -2.07 16.76
CA GLU A 56 -4.02 -3.51 16.62
C GLU A 56 -2.56 -3.87 16.31
N PRO A 57 -2.11 -5.11 16.52
CA PRO A 57 -0.78 -5.51 16.07
C PRO A 57 -0.63 -5.41 14.55
N GLY A 58 0.57 -5.05 14.07
CA GLY A 58 0.87 -4.91 12.64
C GLY A 58 0.52 -6.16 11.80
N ASP A 59 0.68 -7.36 12.38
CA ASP A 59 0.29 -8.61 11.72
C ASP A 59 -1.22 -8.77 11.54
N LEU A 60 -2.03 -8.23 12.46
CA LEU A 60 -3.48 -8.22 12.29
C LEU A 60 -3.89 -7.24 11.19
N TRP A 61 -3.23 -6.08 11.13
CA TRP A 61 -3.39 -5.13 10.02
C TRP A 61 -3.11 -5.79 8.67
N ILE A 62 -1.98 -6.48 8.52
CA ILE A 62 -1.67 -7.23 7.29
C ILE A 62 -2.80 -8.21 6.95
N LYS A 63 -3.24 -9.04 7.92
CA LYS A 63 -4.29 -10.04 7.69
C LYS A 63 -5.60 -9.42 7.20
N ARG A 64 -5.99 -8.25 7.70
CA ARG A 64 -7.21 -7.53 7.26
C ARG A 64 -7.21 -7.20 5.77
N PHE A 65 -6.04 -6.93 5.19
CA PHE A 65 -5.91 -6.62 3.76
C PHE A 65 -5.69 -7.87 2.89
N MET A 66 -5.52 -9.05 3.48
CA MET A 66 -5.38 -10.31 2.74
C MET A 66 -6.74 -10.84 2.28
N VAL A 67 -7.35 -10.15 1.32
CA VAL A 67 -8.66 -10.49 0.77
C VAL A 67 -8.57 -11.12 -0.62
N LYS A 68 -9.57 -11.92 -0.97
CA LYS A 68 -9.81 -12.40 -2.34
C LYS A 68 -11.19 -11.92 -2.82
N PRO A 69 -11.39 -11.71 -4.13
CA PRO A 69 -12.73 -11.51 -4.67
C PRO A 69 -13.64 -12.69 -4.29
N ASN A 70 -14.88 -12.41 -3.92
CA ASN A 70 -15.83 -13.45 -3.51
C ASN A 70 -16.60 -14.11 -4.67
N ASP A 71 -16.66 -13.45 -5.82
CA ASP A 71 -17.40 -13.96 -6.98
C ASP A 71 -16.59 -15.07 -7.69
N PRO A 72 -17.15 -16.28 -7.91
CA PRO A 72 -16.49 -17.39 -8.61
C PRO A 72 -16.00 -17.04 -10.01
N PHE A 73 -16.54 -15.99 -10.63
CA PHE A 73 -16.03 -15.42 -11.88
C PHE A 73 -14.51 -15.23 -11.84
N TRP A 74 -13.99 -14.68 -10.74
CA TRP A 74 -12.57 -14.35 -10.59
C TRP A 74 -11.64 -15.55 -10.41
N ASP A 75 -12.18 -16.72 -10.08
CA ASP A 75 -11.37 -17.93 -9.98
C ASP A 75 -10.80 -18.33 -11.36
N THR A 76 -11.56 -18.06 -12.42
CA THR A 76 -11.21 -18.42 -13.81
C THR A 76 -10.95 -17.23 -14.72
N HIS A 77 -10.90 -16.00 -14.18
CA HIS A 77 -10.72 -14.79 -15.01
C HIS A 77 -9.69 -13.83 -14.40
N TYR A 78 -8.80 -13.32 -15.25
CA TYR A 78 -7.97 -12.14 -14.96
C TYR A 78 -8.49 -10.89 -15.66
N HIS A 79 -9.28 -11.05 -16.73
CA HIS A 79 -9.96 -9.99 -17.47
C HIS A 79 -11.43 -10.34 -17.63
N PHE A 80 -12.24 -9.37 -18.02
CA PHE A 80 -13.67 -9.59 -18.24
C PHE A 80 -14.02 -10.49 -19.44
N THR A 81 -13.08 -10.71 -20.36
CA THR A 81 -13.34 -11.35 -21.66
C THR A 81 -12.69 -12.72 -21.84
N SER A 82 -11.68 -13.06 -21.03
CA SER A 82 -10.84 -14.24 -21.25
C SER A 82 -10.79 -15.16 -20.03
N LYS A 83 -11.05 -16.44 -20.26
CA LYS A 83 -10.88 -17.50 -19.25
C LYS A 83 -9.41 -17.87 -19.07
N SER A 84 -9.07 -18.31 -17.87
CA SER A 84 -7.80 -18.89 -17.47
C SER A 84 -8.04 -20.18 -16.68
N PRO A 85 -7.00 -21.00 -16.45
CA PRO A 85 -7.04 -22.02 -15.42
C PRO A 85 -7.46 -21.42 -14.07
N THR A 86 -8.12 -22.24 -13.25
CA THR A 86 -8.57 -21.87 -11.91
C THR A 86 -7.39 -21.47 -11.04
N ALA A 87 -7.45 -20.29 -10.42
CA ALA A 87 -6.46 -19.84 -9.46
C ALA A 87 -7.05 -18.82 -8.47
N VAL A 88 -6.62 -18.90 -7.21
CA VAL A 88 -7.06 -17.96 -6.17
C VAL A 88 -6.38 -16.61 -6.36
N LYS A 89 -7.17 -15.53 -6.46
CA LYS A 89 -6.69 -14.15 -6.64
C LYS A 89 -6.57 -13.41 -5.30
N LEU A 90 -5.85 -14.00 -4.35
CA LEU A 90 -5.66 -13.45 -3.00
C LEU A 90 -4.65 -12.30 -2.99
N ILE A 91 -4.89 -11.25 -2.21
CA ILE A 91 -3.83 -10.33 -1.79
C ILE A 91 -2.92 -11.07 -0.81
N GLY A 92 -1.71 -11.41 -1.27
CA GLY A 92 -0.71 -12.02 -0.41
C GLY A 92 -0.12 -11.04 0.61
N ARG A 93 0.56 -11.58 1.63
CA ARG A 93 1.17 -10.83 2.73
C ARG A 93 2.01 -9.64 2.28
N SER A 94 2.88 -9.81 1.28
CA SER A 94 3.74 -8.73 0.78
C SER A 94 2.94 -7.53 0.25
N MET A 95 1.88 -7.77 -0.52
CA MET A 95 1.03 -6.68 -1.04
C MET A 95 0.21 -6.05 0.10
N ALA A 96 -0.29 -6.86 1.04
CA ALA A 96 -0.97 -6.35 2.22
C ALA A 96 -0.06 -5.45 3.07
N SER A 97 1.20 -5.84 3.29
CA SER A 97 2.21 -5.01 3.96
C SER A 97 2.42 -3.68 3.23
N VAL A 98 2.51 -3.69 1.89
CA VAL A 98 2.61 -2.45 1.09
C VAL A 98 1.40 -1.54 1.31
N LEU A 99 0.19 -2.08 1.41
CA LEU A 99 -1.01 -1.29 1.71
C LEU A 99 -0.97 -0.72 3.13
N VAL A 100 -0.54 -1.50 4.12
CA VAL A 100 -0.40 -0.99 5.50
C VAL A 100 0.60 0.16 5.56
N ILE A 101 1.77 0.01 4.91
CA ILE A 101 2.84 1.01 4.89
C ILE A 101 2.42 2.28 4.14
N ASN A 102 1.80 2.16 2.97
CA ASN A 102 1.56 3.29 2.08
C ASN A 102 0.16 3.91 2.20
N VAL A 103 -0.78 3.22 2.84
CA VAL A 103 -2.18 3.66 2.95
C VAL A 103 -2.58 3.79 4.41
N VAL A 104 -2.48 2.71 5.19
CA VAL A 104 -2.99 2.70 6.57
C VAL A 104 -2.20 3.65 7.46
N ALA A 105 -0.88 3.46 7.58
CA ALA A 105 -0.07 4.28 8.48
C ALA A 105 -0.11 5.78 8.11
N PRO A 106 0.02 6.20 6.84
CA PRO A 106 -0.07 7.61 6.47
C PRO A 106 -1.44 8.24 6.74
N ILE A 107 -2.54 7.52 6.42
CA ILE A 107 -3.89 8.04 6.68
C ILE A 107 -4.16 8.11 8.18
N MET A 108 -3.76 7.09 8.94
CA MET A 108 -3.88 7.04 10.39
C MET A 108 -3.12 8.20 11.06
N PHE A 109 -1.89 8.46 10.64
CA PHE A 109 -1.09 9.58 11.14
C PHE A 109 -1.75 10.93 10.82
N LEU A 110 -2.20 11.12 9.57
CA LEU A 110 -2.88 12.34 9.14
C LEU A 110 -4.18 12.56 9.93
N TYR A 111 -4.99 11.52 10.07
CA TYR A 111 -6.24 11.58 10.82
C TYR A 111 -5.98 11.91 12.30
N GLY A 112 -5.03 11.23 12.94
CA GLY A 112 -4.62 11.54 14.32
C GLY A 112 -4.14 12.98 14.47
N LYS A 113 -3.39 13.51 13.49
CA LYS A 113 -2.96 14.92 13.47
C LYS A 113 -4.14 15.89 13.37
N LEU A 114 -5.07 15.65 12.44
CA LEU A 114 -6.22 16.54 12.22
C LEU A 114 -7.19 16.53 13.41
N GLN A 115 -7.30 15.40 14.12
CA GLN A 115 -8.17 15.24 15.28
C GLN A 115 -7.48 15.54 16.63
N GLY A 116 -6.21 15.95 16.63
CA GLY A 116 -5.46 16.18 17.88
C GLY A 116 -5.19 14.92 18.71
N LYS A 117 -5.31 13.72 18.11
CA LYS A 117 -5.11 12.43 18.76
C LYS A 117 -3.64 12.01 18.68
N THR A 118 -2.79 12.55 19.56
CA THR A 118 -1.35 12.26 19.59
C THR A 118 -1.05 10.77 19.69
N THR A 119 -1.78 10.04 20.55
CA THR A 119 -1.57 8.60 20.73
C THR A 119 -1.87 7.76 19.49
N LEU A 120 -2.63 8.30 18.52
CA LEU A 120 -2.89 7.65 17.24
C LEU A 120 -1.78 7.93 16.24
N LYS A 121 -1.19 9.13 16.28
CA LYS A 121 -0.01 9.46 15.47
C LYS A 121 1.19 8.61 15.85
N ASP A 122 1.44 8.48 17.15
CA ASP A 122 2.59 7.73 17.66
C ASP A 122 2.42 6.25 17.29
N TYR A 123 1.22 5.72 17.50
CA TYR A 123 0.88 4.36 17.08
C TYR A 123 1.03 4.15 15.55
N ALA A 124 0.72 5.14 14.70
CA ALA A 124 0.96 5.01 13.26
C ALA A 124 2.45 4.87 12.90
N ILE A 125 3.35 5.47 13.69
CA ILE A 125 4.80 5.31 13.55
C ILE A 125 5.22 3.93 14.08
N ASP A 126 4.73 3.53 15.26
CA ASP A 126 4.99 2.22 15.85
C ASP A 126 4.50 1.09 14.94
N LEU A 127 3.38 1.30 14.25
CA LEU A 127 2.84 0.35 13.27
C LEU A 127 3.87 0.08 12.17
N LEU A 128 4.57 1.10 11.65
CA LEU A 128 5.62 0.89 10.65
C LEU A 128 6.80 0.08 11.19
N GLN A 129 7.12 0.21 12.48
CA GLN A 129 8.17 -0.58 13.12
C GLN A 129 7.79 -2.04 13.34
N GLN A 130 6.49 -2.35 13.33
CA GLN A 130 5.97 -3.72 13.43
C GLN A 130 5.89 -4.45 12.09
N ILE A 131 6.01 -3.73 10.96
CA ILE A 131 5.96 -4.34 9.63
C ILE A 131 7.39 -4.65 9.15
N PRO A 132 7.66 -5.84 8.58
CA PRO A 132 8.97 -6.16 8.03
C PRO A 132 9.45 -5.14 7.00
N ALA A 133 10.77 -4.93 6.97
CA ALA A 133 11.43 -4.07 6.00
C ALA A 133 11.00 -4.36 4.55
N GLU A 134 10.71 -3.28 3.81
CA GLU A 134 10.41 -3.37 2.39
C GLU A 134 11.57 -3.93 1.57
N ALA A 135 11.23 -4.78 0.60
CA ALA A 135 12.19 -5.35 -0.34
C ALA A 135 12.19 -4.56 -1.65
N ASN A 136 13.15 -3.64 -1.79
CA ASN A 136 13.37 -2.91 -3.04
C ASN A 136 14.86 -2.64 -3.28
N GLY A 137 15.22 -2.29 -4.51
CA GLY A 137 16.61 -2.12 -4.92
C GLY A 137 17.37 -1.04 -4.16
N ILE A 138 16.70 0.01 -3.68
CA ILE A 138 17.31 1.06 -2.85
C ILE A 138 17.71 0.47 -1.49
N ILE A 139 16.79 -0.23 -0.83
CA ILE A 139 17.07 -0.87 0.46
C ILE A 139 18.15 -1.95 0.31
N THR A 140 18.17 -2.69 -0.80
CA THR A 140 19.26 -3.63 -1.09
C THR A 140 20.62 -2.93 -1.15
N GLN A 141 20.71 -1.72 -1.72
CA GLN A 141 21.97 -0.96 -1.75
C GLN A 141 22.38 -0.53 -0.34
N TRP A 142 21.46 -0.03 0.49
CA TRP A 142 21.75 0.32 1.88
C TRP A 142 22.26 -0.89 2.69
N LYS A 143 21.64 -2.06 2.53
CA LYS A 143 22.09 -3.31 3.17
C LYS A 143 23.52 -3.68 2.73
N LYS A 144 23.87 -3.49 1.45
CA LYS A 144 25.25 -3.70 0.95
C LYS A 144 26.26 -2.75 1.58
N CYS A 145 25.84 -1.57 2.02
CA CYS A 145 26.66 -0.63 2.77
C CYS A 145 26.76 -0.96 4.27
N GLY A 146 26.27 -2.13 4.71
CA GLY A 146 26.37 -2.60 6.09
C GLY A 146 25.23 -2.18 7.01
N TRP A 147 24.18 -1.54 6.48
CA TRP A 147 23.02 -1.15 7.29
C TRP A 147 22.16 -2.38 7.64
N GLN A 148 21.89 -2.55 8.93
CA GLN A 148 20.87 -3.49 9.41
C GLN A 148 19.50 -2.80 9.32
N ILE A 149 18.62 -3.37 8.49
CA ILE A 149 17.29 -2.79 8.21
C ILE A 149 16.25 -3.89 8.40
N GLU A 150 15.46 -3.75 9.46
CA GLU A 150 14.58 -4.79 10.00
C GLU A 150 13.11 -4.47 9.75
N ASP A 151 12.72 -3.19 9.84
CA ASP A 151 11.34 -2.76 9.78
C ASP A 151 11.04 -1.72 8.69
N ALA A 152 9.74 -1.50 8.43
CA ALA A 152 9.27 -0.60 7.39
C ALA A 152 9.48 0.89 7.75
N GLY A 153 9.53 1.23 9.03
CA GLY A 153 9.85 2.59 9.47
C GLY A 153 11.27 2.99 9.03
N GLN A 154 12.23 2.08 9.22
CA GLN A 154 13.61 2.25 8.75
C GLN A 154 13.69 2.33 7.23
N THR A 155 12.97 1.47 6.50
CA THR A 155 12.97 1.55 5.02
C THR A 155 12.38 2.86 4.52
N GLN A 156 11.26 3.31 5.07
CA GLN A 156 10.64 4.59 4.70
C GLN A 156 11.55 5.78 5.03
N GLY A 157 12.22 5.75 6.18
CA GLY A 157 13.22 6.75 6.56
C GLY A 157 14.38 6.84 5.56
N LEU A 158 14.95 5.68 5.16
CA LEU A 158 16.06 5.61 4.20
C LEU A 158 15.64 5.97 2.77
N LEU A 159 14.42 5.63 2.36
CA LEU A 159 13.86 6.06 1.09
C LEU A 159 13.70 7.58 1.05
N HIS A 160 13.17 8.17 2.12
CA HIS A 160 13.06 9.63 2.25
C HIS A 160 14.43 10.30 2.25
N LEU A 161 15.38 9.78 3.04
CA LEU A 161 16.75 10.28 3.10
C LEU A 161 17.41 10.28 1.72
N LYS A 162 17.32 9.17 0.98
CA LYS A 162 17.90 9.06 -0.36
C LYS A 162 17.32 10.11 -1.29
N LYS A 163 15.98 10.20 -1.36
CA LYS A 163 15.27 11.09 -2.27
C LYS A 163 15.48 12.57 -1.95
N THR A 164 15.47 12.93 -0.67
CA THR A 164 15.50 14.35 -0.23
C THR A 164 16.92 14.88 -0.05
N TYR A 165 17.89 14.01 0.22
CA TYR A 165 19.28 14.42 0.49
C TYR A 165 20.29 13.81 -0.48
N CYS A 166 20.42 12.48 -0.55
CA CYS A 166 21.49 11.83 -1.29
C CYS A 166 21.43 12.12 -2.80
N ASP A 167 20.25 11.97 -3.40
CA ASP A 167 20.03 12.20 -4.83
C ASP A 167 20.19 13.69 -5.20
N GLN A 168 19.97 14.58 -4.22
CA GLN A 168 20.17 16.02 -4.34
C GLN A 168 21.58 16.48 -3.94
N ARG A 169 22.47 15.55 -3.54
CA ARG A 169 23.84 15.83 -3.06
C ARG A 169 23.90 16.80 -1.87
N ARG A 170 22.88 16.81 -1.01
CA ARG A 170 22.78 17.71 0.15
C ARG A 170 23.51 17.18 1.38
N CYS A 171 24.70 16.60 1.22
CA CYS A 171 25.45 15.95 2.31
C CYS A 171 25.75 16.90 3.49
N MET A 172 26.05 18.17 3.21
CA MET A 172 26.28 19.21 4.22
C MET A 172 25.04 19.57 5.07
N HIS A 173 23.85 19.12 4.67
CA HIS A 173 22.59 19.34 5.39
C HIS A 173 22.02 18.04 5.97
N CYS A 174 22.72 16.93 5.79
CA CYS A 174 22.31 15.60 6.23
C CYS A 174 23.09 15.24 7.49
N ALA A 175 22.41 14.84 8.57
CA ALA A 175 23.08 14.43 9.81
C ALA A 175 24.08 13.28 9.61
N ILE A 176 23.78 12.34 8.70
CA ILE A 176 24.70 11.25 8.34
C ILE A 176 25.85 11.78 7.48
N GLY A 177 25.55 12.60 6.47
CA GLY A 177 26.55 13.19 5.58
C GLY A 177 27.59 14.03 6.34
N LEU A 178 27.12 14.86 7.29
CA LEU A 178 27.98 15.65 8.16
C LEU A 178 28.93 14.78 8.99
N LYS A 179 28.46 13.64 9.51
CA LYS A 179 29.30 12.72 10.29
C LYS A 179 30.33 11.95 9.46
N VAL A 180 30.09 11.73 8.16
CA VAL A 180 30.99 10.96 7.28
C VAL A 180 32.06 11.84 6.62
N LEU A 181 31.76 13.12 6.43
CA LEU A 181 32.66 14.10 5.81
C LEU A 181 33.57 14.83 6.81
N GLN A 182 33.29 14.68 8.10
CA GLN A 182 34.13 15.14 9.21
C GLN A 182 35.09 14.04 9.63
#